data_AF-A0A163KL33-F1
#
_entry.id   AF-A0A163KL33-F1
#
_cell.length_a   1.000
_cell.length_b   1.000
_cell.length_c   1.000
_cell.angle_alpha   90.00
_cell.angle_beta   90.00
_cell.angle_gamma   90.00
#
_symmetry.space_group_name_H-M   'P 1'
#
loop_
_entity.id
_entity.type
_entity.pdbx_description
1 polymer ?
#
loop_
_entity_poly.entity_id
_entity_poly.type
_entity_poly.pdbx_seq_one_letter_code
_entity_poly.pdbx_strand_id
1 'polypeptide(L)'
;MKNEPCCKCKTELSTVRLRHTFYCNKCFTYTFVGKYRSNVNRSKAIARKKGKVLLACSGGPSSIAMLHLTSIFMVINPNEKKKVAMIPSAVVCHIDESALFKEQEGSSQKLQSMVESKYTQLSYIGQAMEDIFDQKFSGDTDFDKTLKNVSGSNRDYEHLVQVMQQPADETNKSKGQRLRDLFDNINKNTAKEDLYWNIKFAMLLTIAKREGCDYIFMADSSTRQAIKMITKISNGRGYSIPMDVGLEVDSCFKDVVLLRPMKDMLAKEMGMYNRLHAQSND
;
A
#
# COMPACT_ATOMS: atom_id res chain seq x y z
N MET A 1 11.41 16.28 -28.85
CA MET A 1 11.59 14.81 -28.77
C MET A 1 11.89 14.33 -30.19
N LYS A 2 12.83 13.41 -30.41
CA LYS A 2 12.98 12.79 -31.74
C LYS A 2 11.65 12.09 -32.06
N ASN A 3 11.11 12.30 -33.26
CA ASN A 3 9.87 11.68 -33.75
C ASN A 3 10.11 10.19 -34.05
N GLU A 4 10.45 9.42 -33.01
CA GLU A 4 10.66 7.98 -33.14
C GLU A 4 9.28 7.27 -33.10
N PRO A 5 9.03 6.27 -33.96
CA PRO A 5 7.80 5.50 -33.94
C PRO A 5 7.73 4.64 -32.67
N CYS A 6 6.51 4.31 -32.22
CA CYS A 6 6.32 3.44 -31.08
C CYS A 6 6.91 2.03 -31.34
N CYS A 7 7.68 1.51 -30.37
CA CYS A 7 8.33 0.20 -30.50
C CYS A 7 7.36 -1.00 -30.58
N LYS A 8 6.11 -0.84 -30.12
CA LYS A 8 5.08 -1.89 -30.09
C LYS A 8 4.22 -1.89 -31.37
N CYS A 9 3.51 -0.79 -31.63
CA CYS A 9 2.60 -0.72 -32.77
C CYS A 9 3.29 -0.33 -34.08
N LYS A 10 4.46 0.34 -34.02
CA LYS A 10 5.20 0.87 -35.19
C LYS A 10 4.41 1.84 -36.08
N THR A 11 3.20 2.24 -35.69
CA THR A 11 2.30 3.11 -36.48
C THR A 11 2.19 4.52 -35.89
N GLU A 12 1.97 4.64 -34.59
CA GLU A 12 1.86 5.93 -33.90
C GLU A 12 3.24 6.46 -33.48
N LEU A 13 3.38 7.79 -33.44
CA LEU A 13 4.56 8.45 -32.90
C LEU A 13 4.67 8.22 -31.38
N SER A 14 5.90 8.10 -30.90
CA SER A 14 6.15 7.92 -29.47
C SER A 14 5.99 9.22 -28.69
N THR A 15 5.22 9.13 -27.61
CA THR A 15 4.94 10.22 -26.66
C THR A 15 5.56 9.96 -25.29
N VAL A 16 5.87 8.71 -24.98
CA VAL A 16 6.41 8.27 -23.71
C VAL A 16 7.77 7.60 -23.92
N ARG A 17 8.81 8.14 -23.27
CA ARG A 17 10.14 7.53 -23.23
C ARG A 17 10.41 6.87 -21.88
N LEU A 18 10.53 5.55 -21.91
CA LEU A 18 10.91 4.72 -20.77
C LEU A 18 12.31 4.14 -20.99
N ARG A 19 13.28 4.59 -20.18
CA ARG A 19 14.70 4.24 -20.34
C ARG A 19 15.18 4.51 -21.78
N HIS A 20 15.41 3.43 -22.55
CA HIS A 20 15.86 3.44 -23.95
C HIS A 20 14.75 3.05 -24.95
N THR A 21 13.50 2.93 -24.48
CA THR A 21 12.36 2.48 -25.29
C THR A 21 11.29 3.57 -25.39
N PHE A 22 10.63 3.60 -26.54
CA PHE A 22 9.70 4.65 -26.95
C PHE A 22 8.32 4.06 -27.23
N TYR A 23 7.30 4.56 -26.53
CA TYR A 23 5.93 4.09 -26.61
C TYR A 23 4.98 5.22 -27.00
N CYS A 24 3.92 4.91 -27.75
CA CYS A 24 2.74 5.75 -27.78
C CYS A 24 1.91 5.54 -26.49
N ASN A 25 0.97 6.44 -26.21
CA ASN A 25 0.14 6.39 -25.01
C ASN A 25 -0.62 5.05 -24.87
N LYS A 26 -1.25 4.57 -25.96
CA LYS A 26 -2.04 3.33 -25.94
C LYS A 26 -1.18 2.09 -25.63
N CYS A 27 -0.06 1.93 -26.32
CA CYS A 27 0.84 0.81 -26.11
C CYS A 27 1.50 0.84 -24.73
N PHE A 28 1.81 2.04 -24.21
CA PHE A 28 2.30 2.20 -22.85
C PHE A 28 1.25 1.74 -21.83
N THR A 29 0.02 2.26 -21.89
CA THR A 29 -1.08 1.89 -20.99
C THR A 29 -1.35 0.39 -21.03
N TYR A 30 -1.42 -0.21 -22.22
CA TYR A 30 -1.60 -1.66 -22.37
C TYR A 30 -0.48 -2.46 -21.70
N THR A 31 0.78 -2.05 -21.90
CA THR A 31 1.94 -2.73 -21.29
C THR A 31 1.96 -2.54 -19.77
N PHE A 32 1.62 -1.35 -19.28
CA PHE A 32 1.57 -1.03 -17.86
C PHE A 32 0.48 -1.83 -17.13
N VAL A 33 -0.74 -1.84 -17.66
CA VAL A 33 -1.86 -2.65 -17.15
C VAL A 33 -1.51 -4.15 -17.18
N GLY A 34 -0.84 -4.60 -18.25
CA GLY A 34 -0.36 -5.98 -18.39
C GLY A 34 0.64 -6.40 -17.31
N LYS A 35 1.54 -5.51 -16.88
CA LYS A 35 2.47 -5.78 -15.77
C LYS A 35 1.74 -6.02 -14.46
N TYR A 36 0.76 -5.18 -14.13
CA TYR A 36 -0.07 -5.34 -12.93
C TYR A 36 -0.82 -6.67 -12.97
N ARG A 37 -1.49 -6.98 -14.10
CA ARG A 37 -2.18 -8.27 -14.30
C ARG A 37 -1.25 -9.45 -14.09
N SER A 38 -0.07 -9.40 -14.68
CA SER A 38 0.94 -10.46 -14.55
C SER A 38 1.34 -10.67 -13.09
N ASN A 39 1.60 -9.59 -12.34
CA ASN A 39 2.01 -9.68 -10.94
C ASN A 39 0.94 -10.26 -10.04
N VAL A 40 -0.31 -9.84 -10.20
CA VAL A 40 -1.42 -10.39 -9.42
C VAL A 40 -1.67 -11.87 -9.79
N ASN A 41 -1.55 -12.25 -11.06
CA ASN A 41 -1.67 -13.66 -11.48
C ASN A 41 -0.51 -14.55 -11.05
N ARG A 42 0.69 -13.98 -10.83
CA ARG A 42 1.85 -14.70 -10.29
C ARG A 42 1.70 -15.06 -8.82
N SER A 43 0.80 -14.39 -8.09
CA SER A 43 0.50 -14.71 -6.70
C SER A 43 -0.16 -16.08 -6.61
N LYS A 44 0.47 -17.01 -5.88
CA LYS A 44 -0.12 -18.33 -5.62
C LYS A 44 -1.31 -18.21 -4.69
N ALA A 45 -1.32 -17.23 -3.79
CA ALA A 45 -2.40 -17.05 -2.84
C ALA A 45 -3.70 -16.63 -3.55
N ILE A 46 -3.65 -15.65 -4.45
CA ILE A 46 -4.82 -15.23 -5.25
C ILE A 46 -5.24 -16.30 -6.25
N ALA A 47 -4.28 -17.03 -6.82
CA ALA A 47 -4.59 -18.15 -7.71
C ALA A 47 -5.36 -19.28 -6.99
N ARG A 48 -5.08 -19.49 -5.69
CA ARG A 48 -5.75 -20.49 -4.84
C ARG A 48 -7.14 -20.03 -4.41
N LYS A 49 -7.27 -18.79 -3.91
CA LYS A 49 -8.54 -18.24 -3.39
C LYS A 49 -8.75 -16.83 -3.96
N LYS A 50 -9.89 -16.60 -4.58
CA LYS A 50 -10.32 -15.23 -4.91
C LYS A 50 -11.06 -14.68 -3.70
N GLY A 51 -10.61 -13.55 -3.19
CA GLY A 51 -11.03 -13.02 -1.89
C GLY A 51 -11.19 -11.51 -1.87
N LYS A 52 -11.64 -10.98 -0.73
CA LYS A 52 -11.78 -9.53 -0.52
C LYS A 52 -10.40 -8.92 -0.28
N VAL A 53 -10.12 -7.79 -0.93
CA VAL A 53 -8.80 -7.12 -0.89
C VAL A 53 -8.88 -5.79 -0.14
N LEU A 54 -7.98 -5.57 0.82
CA LEU A 54 -7.75 -4.25 1.41
C LEU A 54 -6.66 -3.51 0.61
N LEU A 55 -7.00 -2.38 0.00
CA LEU A 55 -6.07 -1.51 -0.72
C LEU A 55 -5.50 -0.46 0.22
N ALA A 56 -4.22 -0.57 0.57
CA ALA A 56 -3.54 0.47 1.34
C ALA A 56 -3.27 1.70 0.45
N CYS A 57 -3.95 2.82 0.74
CA CYS A 57 -3.87 4.04 -0.05
C CYS A 57 -3.32 5.20 0.78
N SER A 58 -2.18 5.75 0.36
CA SER A 58 -1.56 6.92 1.00
C SER A 58 -1.83 8.23 0.27
N GLY A 59 -2.67 8.22 -0.78
CA GLY A 59 -2.84 9.37 -1.69
C GLY A 59 -1.67 9.64 -2.64
N GLY A 60 -0.57 8.88 -2.54
CA GLY A 60 0.60 9.02 -3.42
C GLY A 60 0.37 8.46 -4.84
N PRO A 61 1.25 8.79 -5.80
CA PRO A 61 1.06 8.38 -7.20
C PRO A 61 0.99 6.86 -7.38
N SER A 62 1.77 6.09 -6.62
CA SER A 62 1.72 4.63 -6.67
C SER A 62 0.37 4.08 -6.20
N SER A 63 -0.16 4.59 -5.09
CA SER A 63 -1.44 4.12 -4.53
C SER A 63 -2.62 4.53 -5.40
N ILE A 64 -2.60 5.72 -6.01
CA ILE A 64 -3.64 6.14 -6.95
C ILE A 64 -3.62 5.29 -8.22
N ALA A 65 -2.44 5.02 -8.78
CA ALA A 65 -2.31 4.12 -9.94
C ALA A 65 -2.82 2.71 -9.60
N MET A 66 -2.46 2.18 -8.42
CA MET A 66 -2.91 0.87 -7.95
C MET A 66 -4.41 0.81 -7.75
N LEU A 67 -5.02 1.87 -7.20
CA LEU A 67 -6.46 1.97 -6.99
C LEU A 67 -7.18 1.90 -8.34
N HIS A 68 -6.76 2.71 -9.31
CA HIS A 68 -7.32 2.70 -10.66
C HIS A 68 -7.14 1.35 -11.38
N LEU A 69 -5.95 0.74 -11.27
CA LEU A 69 -5.72 -0.59 -11.84
C LEU A 69 -6.64 -1.64 -11.20
N THR A 70 -6.79 -1.59 -9.88
CA THR A 70 -7.65 -2.52 -9.15
C THR A 70 -9.10 -2.38 -9.59
N SER A 71 -9.60 -1.14 -9.76
CA SER A 71 -10.98 -0.90 -10.19
C SER A 71 -11.28 -1.46 -11.59
N ILE A 72 -10.29 -1.45 -12.51
CA ILE A 72 -10.40 -2.10 -13.83
C ILE A 72 -10.52 -3.62 -13.69
N PHE A 73 -9.72 -4.24 -12.83
CA PHE A 73 -9.68 -5.70 -12.66
C PHE A 73 -10.79 -6.26 -11.75
N MET A 74 -11.61 -5.39 -11.16
CA MET A 74 -12.85 -5.76 -10.48
C MET A 74 -14.02 -5.99 -11.44
N VAL A 75 -13.98 -5.44 -12.66
CA VAL A 75 -15.05 -5.64 -13.63
C VAL A 75 -14.94 -7.05 -14.24
N ILE A 76 -16.05 -7.77 -14.24
CA ILE A 76 -16.14 -9.09 -14.87
C ILE A 76 -16.14 -8.89 -16.39
N ASN A 77 -15.11 -9.38 -17.07
CA ASN A 77 -15.08 -9.38 -18.52
C ASN A 77 -16.06 -10.44 -19.06
N PRO A 78 -17.06 -10.07 -19.88
CA PRO A 78 -18.07 -11.01 -20.39
C PRO A 78 -17.49 -12.09 -21.33
N ASN A 79 -16.32 -11.85 -21.91
CA ASN A 79 -15.63 -12.77 -22.83
C ASN A 79 -14.69 -13.79 -22.16
N GLU A 80 -14.50 -13.77 -20.82
CA GLU A 80 -13.67 -14.77 -20.15
C GLU A 80 -14.48 -16.03 -19.79
N LYS A 81 -13.91 -17.21 -20.07
CA LYS A 81 -14.55 -18.53 -19.83
C LYS A 81 -15.01 -18.73 -18.38
N LYS A 82 -14.38 -18.04 -17.42
CA LYS A 82 -14.82 -17.95 -16.03
C LYS A 82 -15.28 -16.52 -15.78
N LYS A 83 -16.60 -16.32 -15.59
CA LYS A 83 -17.24 -15.02 -15.26
C LYS A 83 -16.95 -14.58 -13.82
N VAL A 84 -15.69 -14.60 -13.41
CA VAL A 84 -15.26 -14.21 -12.07
C VAL A 84 -14.17 -13.17 -12.22
N ALA A 85 -14.43 -11.98 -11.72
CA ALA A 85 -13.45 -10.91 -11.66
C ALA A 85 -12.14 -11.40 -11.03
N MET A 86 -11.04 -10.80 -11.43
CA MET A 86 -9.74 -11.15 -10.88
C MET A 86 -9.66 -10.77 -9.40
N ILE A 87 -10.32 -9.66 -9.05
CA ILE A 87 -10.51 -9.17 -7.69
C ILE A 87 -12.02 -9.02 -7.46
N PRO A 88 -12.67 -9.89 -6.68
CA PRO A 88 -14.12 -9.89 -6.56
C PRO A 88 -14.66 -8.72 -5.73
N SER A 89 -13.91 -8.28 -4.71
CA SER A 89 -14.28 -7.15 -3.84
C SER A 89 -13.01 -6.48 -3.34
N ALA A 90 -13.04 -5.16 -3.22
CA ALA A 90 -11.93 -4.40 -2.65
C ALA A 90 -12.44 -3.22 -1.80
N VAL A 91 -11.69 -2.91 -0.75
CA VAL A 91 -11.93 -1.79 0.16
C VAL A 91 -10.66 -0.95 0.24
N VAL A 92 -10.80 0.36 0.10
CA VAL A 92 -9.69 1.31 0.19
C VAL A 92 -9.52 1.72 1.64
N CYS A 93 -8.32 1.55 2.19
CA CYS A 93 -7.95 2.00 3.52
C CYS A 93 -6.91 3.10 3.44
N HIS A 94 -7.22 4.24 4.02
CA HIS A 94 -6.30 5.34 4.23
C HIS A 94 -6.04 5.51 5.72
N ILE A 95 -4.76 5.61 6.09
CA ILE A 95 -4.37 5.98 7.44
C ILE A 95 -4.03 7.46 7.42
N ASP A 96 -4.79 8.25 8.16
CA ASP A 96 -4.57 9.69 8.33
C ASP A 96 -3.42 9.89 9.32
N GLU A 97 -2.40 10.60 8.88
CA GLU A 97 -1.17 10.85 9.64
C GLU A 97 -1.05 12.31 10.08
N SER A 98 -2.12 13.10 9.93
CA SER A 98 -2.17 14.53 10.25
C SER A 98 -1.73 14.84 11.68
N ALA A 99 -1.93 13.92 12.63
CA ALA A 99 -1.46 14.05 14.01
C ALA A 99 0.08 14.18 14.11
N LEU A 100 0.83 13.51 13.22
CA LEU A 100 2.29 13.55 13.14
C LEU A 100 2.80 14.58 12.12
N PHE A 101 2.13 14.71 10.98
CA PHE A 101 2.53 15.56 9.86
C PHE A 101 1.43 16.56 9.54
N LYS A 102 1.55 17.79 10.05
CA LYS A 102 0.57 18.86 9.83
C LYS A 102 0.37 19.19 8.35
N GLU A 103 1.36 18.95 7.50
CA GLU A 103 1.24 19.18 6.04
C GLU A 103 0.22 18.26 5.36
N GLN A 104 -0.20 17.18 6.04
CA GLN A 104 -1.19 16.23 5.53
C GLN A 104 -2.62 16.54 6.00
N GLU A 105 -2.85 17.60 6.77
CA GLU A 105 -4.20 18.04 7.14
C GLU A 105 -5.04 18.32 5.88
N GLY A 106 -6.25 17.75 5.82
CA GLY A 106 -7.13 17.89 4.65
C GLY A 106 -6.91 16.86 3.54
N SER A 107 -5.86 16.04 3.61
CA SER A 107 -5.55 15.05 2.57
C SER A 107 -6.53 13.88 2.57
N SER A 108 -6.97 13.45 3.75
CA SER A 108 -7.92 12.36 3.94
C SER A 108 -9.29 12.69 3.33
N GLN A 109 -9.82 13.89 3.58
CA GLN A 109 -11.11 14.32 2.99
C GLN A 109 -11.03 14.44 1.47
N LYS A 110 -9.95 15.01 0.93
CA LYS A 110 -9.74 15.09 -0.53
C LYS A 110 -9.68 13.71 -1.17
N LEU A 111 -8.97 12.78 -0.53
CA LEU A 111 -8.88 11.41 -1.02
C LEU A 111 -10.23 10.70 -0.96
N GLN A 112 -10.99 10.88 0.13
CA GLN A 112 -12.33 10.33 0.27
C GLN A 112 -13.25 10.82 -0.86
N SER A 113 -13.38 12.13 -1.06
CA SER A 113 -14.21 12.68 -2.14
C SER A 113 -13.80 12.17 -3.52
N MET A 114 -12.49 11.99 -3.75
CA MET A 114 -11.98 11.48 -5.02
C MET A 114 -12.30 9.99 -5.22
N VAL A 115 -12.22 9.18 -4.16
CA VAL A 115 -12.57 7.75 -4.23
C VAL A 115 -14.07 7.58 -4.45
N GLU A 116 -14.90 8.29 -3.68
CA GLU A 116 -16.36 8.19 -3.75
C GLU A 116 -16.91 8.69 -5.10
N SER A 117 -16.34 9.75 -5.67
CA SER A 117 -16.79 10.28 -6.97
C SER A 117 -16.35 9.44 -8.16
N LYS A 118 -15.13 8.92 -8.17
CA LYS A 118 -14.55 8.25 -9.35
C LYS A 118 -14.66 6.72 -9.31
N TYR A 119 -14.83 6.13 -8.13
CA TYR A 119 -14.78 4.67 -7.94
C TYR A 119 -15.92 4.20 -7.05
N THR A 120 -17.15 4.30 -7.57
CA THR A 120 -18.38 3.96 -6.84
C THR A 120 -18.46 2.49 -6.41
N GLN A 121 -17.68 1.60 -7.03
CA GLN A 121 -17.57 0.20 -6.65
C GLN A 121 -16.64 -0.08 -5.46
N LEU A 122 -15.89 0.92 -4.97
CA LEU A 122 -14.93 0.79 -3.87
C LEU A 122 -15.44 1.48 -2.61
N SER A 123 -15.46 0.78 -1.49
CA SER A 123 -15.70 1.40 -0.17
C SER A 123 -14.42 2.08 0.33
N TYR A 124 -14.56 3.24 0.96
CA TYR A 124 -13.47 3.99 1.57
C TYR A 124 -13.51 3.89 3.10
N ILE A 125 -12.36 3.63 3.72
CA ILE A 125 -12.16 3.63 5.16
C ILE A 125 -11.00 4.59 5.48
N GLY A 126 -11.30 5.69 6.16
CA GLY A 126 -10.31 6.54 6.81
C GLY A 126 -10.13 6.12 8.26
N GLN A 127 -8.89 5.92 8.71
CA GLN A 127 -8.57 5.71 10.12
C GLN A 127 -7.46 6.66 10.54
N ALA A 128 -7.62 7.34 11.67
CA ALA A 128 -6.59 8.23 12.19
C ALA A 128 -5.48 7.41 12.87
N MET A 129 -4.22 7.77 12.67
CA MET A 129 -3.10 7.02 13.23
C MET A 129 -3.13 7.00 14.76
N GLU A 130 -3.65 8.03 15.40
CA GLU A 130 -3.85 8.13 16.85
C GLU A 130 -4.89 7.15 17.41
N ASP A 131 -5.73 6.55 16.56
CA ASP A 131 -6.69 5.52 16.99
C ASP A 131 -6.01 4.18 17.32
N ILE A 132 -4.70 4.05 17.12
CA ILE A 132 -3.92 2.91 17.61
C ILE A 132 -4.08 2.68 19.13
N PHE A 133 -4.38 3.73 19.89
CA PHE A 133 -4.61 3.65 21.34
C PHE A 133 -6.00 3.14 21.71
N ASP A 134 -6.92 2.95 20.76
CA ASP A 134 -8.24 2.40 21.05
C ASP A 134 -8.18 0.92 21.38
N GLN A 135 -9.11 0.48 22.24
CA GLN A 135 -9.27 -0.93 22.61
C GLN A 135 -9.44 -1.87 21.40
N LYS A 136 -9.95 -1.33 20.28
CA LYS A 136 -10.10 -2.04 19.00
C LYS A 136 -8.77 -2.55 18.43
N PHE A 137 -7.68 -1.89 18.74
CA PHE A 137 -6.32 -2.24 18.27
C PHE A 137 -5.46 -2.79 19.40
N SER A 138 -5.67 -2.36 20.65
CA SER A 138 -4.92 -2.81 21.83
C SER A 138 -5.30 -4.23 22.32
N GLY A 139 -6.53 -4.70 22.05
CA GLY A 139 -7.01 -6.01 22.50
C GLY A 139 -6.60 -7.22 21.65
N ASP A 140 -6.00 -7.01 20.47
CA ASP A 140 -5.69 -8.12 19.57
C ASP A 140 -4.32 -8.74 19.92
N THR A 141 -4.31 -9.90 20.59
CA THR A 141 -3.08 -10.67 20.88
C THR A 141 -2.27 -11.03 19.62
N ASP A 142 -2.88 -10.98 18.43
CA ASP A 142 -2.17 -11.12 17.17
C ASP A 142 -1.37 -9.88 16.79
N PHE A 143 -1.70 -8.69 17.31
CA PHE A 143 -0.93 -7.46 17.10
C PHE A 143 0.50 -7.62 17.63
N ASP A 144 0.65 -8.14 18.85
CA ASP A 144 1.94 -8.39 19.50
C ASP A 144 2.74 -9.51 18.81
N LYS A 145 2.07 -10.55 18.27
CA LYS A 145 2.74 -11.61 17.49
C LYS A 145 3.14 -11.15 16.09
N THR A 146 2.31 -10.34 15.46
CA THR A 146 2.51 -9.79 14.10
C THR A 146 3.73 -8.88 14.07
N LEU A 147 3.87 -7.96 15.04
CA LEU A 147 5.04 -7.10 15.09
C LEU A 147 6.32 -7.87 15.50
N LYS A 148 6.22 -8.88 16.39
CA LYS A 148 7.36 -9.76 16.74
C LYS A 148 7.92 -10.50 15.52
N ASN A 149 7.05 -11.02 14.66
CA ASN A 149 7.46 -11.74 13.45
C ASN A 149 8.08 -10.85 12.37
N VAL A 150 7.68 -9.58 12.31
CA VAL A 150 8.13 -8.64 11.28
C VAL A 150 9.40 -7.89 11.69
N SER A 151 9.60 -7.63 12.99
CA SER A 151 10.69 -6.76 13.45
C SER A 151 11.94 -7.47 13.95
N GLY A 152 11.89 -8.77 14.26
CA GLY A 152 13.05 -9.54 14.75
C GLY A 152 13.70 -8.91 15.99
N SER A 153 13.25 -9.31 17.19
CA SER A 153 13.88 -9.05 18.50
C SER A 153 14.71 -7.75 18.60
N ASN A 154 14.06 -6.59 18.47
CA ASN A 154 14.71 -5.29 18.62
C ASN A 154 14.24 -4.64 19.93
N ARG A 155 15.14 -4.06 20.73
CA ARG A 155 14.81 -3.43 22.04
C ARG A 155 13.78 -2.31 21.92
N ASP A 156 13.71 -1.68 20.75
CA ASP A 156 12.75 -0.61 20.45
C ASP A 156 11.30 -1.13 20.44
N TYR A 157 11.09 -2.43 20.19
CA TYR A 157 9.77 -3.09 20.20
C TYR A 157 9.15 -3.16 21.60
N GLU A 158 9.96 -3.47 22.61
CA GLU A 158 9.50 -3.55 24.01
C GLU A 158 8.95 -2.19 24.47
N HIS A 159 9.56 -1.08 24.04
CA HIS A 159 9.07 0.26 24.35
C HIS A 159 7.70 0.56 23.70
N LEU A 160 7.41 0.01 22.51
CA LEU A 160 6.11 0.18 21.85
C LEU A 160 5.01 -0.61 22.53
N VAL A 161 5.30 -1.86 22.86
CA VAL A 161 4.38 -2.72 23.59
C VAL A 161 4.11 -2.13 24.98
N GLN A 162 5.14 -1.61 25.66
CA GLN A 162 4.98 -0.93 26.95
C GLN A 162 4.11 0.33 26.83
N VAL A 163 4.28 1.18 25.82
CA VAL A 163 3.46 2.41 25.66
C VAL A 163 2.04 2.09 25.19
N MET A 164 1.83 1.02 24.43
CA MET A 164 0.48 0.56 24.05
C MET A 164 -0.27 -0.12 25.20
N GLN A 165 0.45 -0.76 26.12
CA GLN A 165 -0.09 -1.40 27.33
C GLN A 165 -0.21 -0.46 28.52
N GLN A 166 0.36 0.76 28.45
CA GLN A 166 0.09 1.77 29.45
C GLN A 166 -1.42 2.07 29.46
N PRO A 167 -2.12 1.80 30.58
CA PRO A 167 -3.52 2.17 30.72
C PRO A 167 -3.63 3.66 30.43
N ALA A 168 -4.80 4.09 29.94
CA ALA A 168 -5.06 5.51 29.73
C ALA A 168 -4.74 6.26 31.03
N ASP A 169 -3.58 6.91 31.09
CA ASP A 169 -3.23 7.78 32.21
C ASP A 169 -4.35 8.81 32.30
N GLU A 170 -4.84 9.05 33.53
CA GLU A 170 -5.88 10.01 33.91
C GLU A 170 -5.55 11.47 33.55
N THR A 171 -4.56 11.70 32.69
CA THR A 171 -4.27 13.00 32.09
C THR A 171 -5.10 13.15 30.82
N ASN A 172 -5.89 14.22 30.80
CA ASN A 172 -6.81 14.66 29.74
C ASN A 172 -6.08 15.06 28.43
N LYS A 173 -5.07 14.29 27.99
CA LYS A 173 -4.28 14.51 26.77
C LYS A 173 -5.00 13.88 25.58
N SER A 174 -5.13 14.65 24.50
CA SER A 174 -5.70 14.15 23.24
C SER A 174 -4.85 12.99 22.68
N LYS A 175 -5.47 11.98 22.07
CA LYS A 175 -4.77 10.81 21.48
C LYS A 175 -3.62 11.23 20.54
N GLY A 176 -3.83 12.29 19.77
CA GLY A 176 -2.80 12.85 18.88
C GLY A 176 -1.61 13.45 19.62
N GLN A 177 -1.80 14.02 20.82
CA GLN A 177 -0.70 14.47 21.67
C GLN A 177 0.09 13.28 22.22
N ARG A 178 -0.59 12.21 22.67
CA ARG A 178 0.07 10.97 23.11
C ARG A 178 0.92 10.35 22.00
N LEU A 179 0.41 10.37 20.75
CA LEU A 179 1.17 9.89 19.60
C LEU A 179 2.43 10.74 19.37
N ARG A 180 2.33 12.07 19.43
CA ARG A 180 3.49 12.96 19.29
C ARG A 180 4.51 12.74 20.40
N ASP A 181 4.07 12.69 21.65
CA ASP A 181 4.94 12.42 22.81
C ASP A 181 5.71 11.10 22.63
N LEU A 182 5.08 10.05 22.09
CA LEU A 182 5.75 8.78 21.77
C LEU A 182 6.87 8.95 20.75
N PHE A 183 6.62 9.68 19.66
CA PHE A 183 7.63 9.91 18.62
C PHE A 183 8.74 10.87 19.06
N ASP A 184 8.45 11.82 19.95
CA ASP A 184 9.42 12.79 20.45
C ASP A 184 10.39 12.16 21.46
N ASN A 185 9.95 11.17 22.23
CA ASN A 185 10.79 10.42 23.17
C ASN A 185 11.83 9.52 22.49
N ILE A 186 11.72 9.26 21.18
CA ILE A 186 12.66 8.40 20.44
C ILE A 186 13.79 9.24 19.86
N ASN A 187 15.01 9.03 20.33
CA ASN A 187 16.16 9.84 19.89
C ASN A 187 16.70 9.47 18.49
N LYS A 188 16.46 8.25 18.01
CA LYS A 188 17.02 7.75 16.74
C LYS A 188 16.00 7.84 15.61
N ASN A 189 16.35 8.54 14.52
CA ASN A 189 15.48 8.66 13.34
C ASN A 189 15.13 7.31 12.72
N THR A 190 16.07 6.36 12.66
CA THR A 190 15.81 5.01 12.17
C THR A 190 14.78 4.25 12.99
N ALA A 191 14.78 4.46 14.32
CA ALA A 191 13.79 3.88 15.21
C ALA A 191 12.41 4.55 15.04
N LYS A 192 12.36 5.87 14.81
CA LYS A 192 11.10 6.56 14.46
C LYS A 192 10.49 6.03 13.17
N GLU A 193 11.30 5.83 12.13
CA GLU A 193 10.83 5.29 10.85
C GLU A 193 10.32 3.85 10.96
N ASP A 194 11.04 2.99 11.67
CA ASP A 194 10.62 1.61 11.91
C ASP A 194 9.33 1.57 12.74
N LEU A 195 9.23 2.38 13.79
CA LEU A 195 8.02 2.54 14.60
C LEU A 195 6.84 2.92 13.72
N TYR A 196 6.98 4.01 12.96
CA TYR A 196 5.93 4.51 12.08
C TYR A 196 5.44 3.44 11.11
N TRP A 197 6.37 2.68 10.51
CA TRP A 197 6.01 1.61 9.59
C TRP A 197 5.29 0.46 10.29
N ASN A 198 5.74 0.09 11.49
CA ASN A 198 5.12 -0.95 12.31
C ASN A 198 3.70 -0.58 12.75
N ILE A 199 3.46 0.65 13.21
CA ILE A 199 2.13 1.16 13.56
C ILE A 199 1.19 1.06 12.37
N LYS A 200 1.61 1.59 11.22
CA LYS A 200 0.80 1.56 9.99
C LYS A 200 0.45 0.15 9.58
N PHE A 201 1.46 -0.71 9.54
CA PHE A 201 1.28 -2.08 9.09
C PHE A 201 0.31 -2.84 10.00
N ALA A 202 0.45 -2.65 11.31
CA ALA A 202 -0.40 -3.31 12.28
C ALA A 202 -1.84 -2.79 12.24
N MET A 203 -2.06 -1.48 12.07
CA MET A 203 -3.39 -0.92 11.82
C MET A 203 -4.03 -1.50 10.55
N LEU A 204 -3.29 -1.55 9.43
CA LEU A 204 -3.78 -2.14 8.18
C LEU A 204 -4.19 -3.60 8.37
N LEU A 205 -3.43 -4.37 9.14
CA LEU A 205 -3.74 -5.77 9.41
C LEU A 205 -5.01 -5.92 10.25
N THR A 206 -5.16 -5.15 11.33
CA THR A 206 -6.36 -5.19 12.17
C THR A 206 -7.60 -4.77 11.38
N ILE A 207 -7.49 -3.75 10.52
CA ILE A 207 -8.58 -3.32 9.64
C ILE A 207 -8.92 -4.41 8.62
N ALA A 208 -7.91 -5.05 8.02
CA ALA A 208 -8.12 -6.15 7.08
C ALA A 208 -8.90 -7.30 7.73
N LYS A 209 -8.52 -7.71 8.95
CA LYS A 209 -9.23 -8.76 9.69
C LYS A 209 -10.66 -8.37 10.02
N ARG A 210 -10.87 -7.15 10.53
CA ARG A 210 -12.21 -6.62 10.86
C ARG A 210 -13.14 -6.62 9.65
N GLU A 211 -12.61 -6.26 8.48
CA GLU A 211 -13.36 -6.23 7.23
C GLU A 211 -13.47 -7.59 6.53
N GLY A 212 -12.87 -8.65 7.08
CA GLY A 212 -12.83 -9.98 6.47
C GLY A 212 -12.08 -10.01 5.14
N CYS A 213 -11.02 -9.20 5.00
CA CYS A 213 -10.17 -9.17 3.82
C CYS A 213 -9.13 -10.30 3.86
N ASP A 214 -9.06 -11.08 2.79
CA ASP A 214 -8.07 -12.16 2.61
C ASP A 214 -6.69 -11.62 2.22
N TYR A 215 -6.65 -10.45 1.57
CA TYR A 215 -5.42 -9.87 1.01
C TYR A 215 -5.26 -8.41 1.37
N ILE A 216 -4.03 -7.97 1.61
CA ILE A 216 -3.66 -6.55 1.71
C ILE A 216 -2.78 -6.20 0.52
N PHE A 217 -3.20 -5.22 -0.28
CA PHE A 217 -2.46 -4.72 -1.42
C PHE A 217 -1.68 -3.47 -1.02
N MET A 218 -0.36 -3.56 -1.15
CA MET A 218 0.57 -2.47 -0.92
C MET A 218 1.08 -1.90 -2.25
N ALA A 219 1.04 -0.58 -2.38
CA ALA A 219 1.49 0.13 -3.58
C ALA A 219 3.02 0.28 -3.69
N ASP A 220 3.77 -0.76 -3.34
CA ASP A 220 5.23 -0.77 -3.36
C ASP A 220 5.77 -0.89 -4.79
N SER A 221 6.19 0.24 -5.37
CA SER A 221 6.84 0.30 -6.68
C SER A 221 8.21 -0.38 -6.68
N SER A 222 8.71 -0.76 -7.85
CA SER A 222 10.07 -1.28 -8.03
C SER A 222 11.12 -0.32 -7.46
N THR A 223 10.92 0.99 -7.68
CA THR A 223 11.78 2.04 -7.14
C THR A 223 11.72 2.08 -5.62
N ARG A 224 10.52 2.00 -5.01
CA ARG A 224 10.37 1.99 -3.55
C ARG A 224 10.95 0.73 -2.93
N GLN A 225 10.82 -0.42 -3.59
CA GLN A 225 11.43 -1.67 -3.13
C GLN A 225 12.95 -1.62 -3.17
N ALA A 226 13.54 -1.05 -4.22
CA ALA A 226 14.99 -0.85 -4.28
C ALA A 226 15.48 0.04 -3.13
N ILE A 227 14.79 1.15 -2.85
CA ILE A 227 15.10 2.02 -1.72
C ILE A 227 15.00 1.24 -0.39
N LYS A 228 13.87 0.55 -0.15
CA LYS A 228 13.67 -0.26 1.05
C LYS A 228 14.76 -1.33 1.22
N MET A 229 15.12 -2.00 0.13
CA MET A 229 16.16 -3.03 0.11
C MET A 229 17.51 -2.44 0.52
N ILE A 230 17.93 -1.34 -0.10
CA ILE A 230 19.20 -0.66 0.25
C ILE A 230 19.17 -0.23 1.72
N THR A 231 18.10 0.40 2.19
CA THR A 231 17.94 0.82 3.60
C THR A 231 18.06 -0.37 4.56
N LYS A 232 17.38 -1.48 4.29
CA LYS A 232 17.43 -2.66 5.17
C LYS A 232 18.82 -3.33 5.15
N ILE A 233 19.49 -3.38 3.99
CA ILE A 233 20.89 -3.86 3.90
C ILE A 233 21.81 -2.98 4.73
N SER A 234 21.73 -1.66 4.54
CA SER A 234 22.56 -0.69 5.27
C SER A 234 22.34 -0.75 6.78
N ASN A 235 21.13 -1.09 7.23
CA ASN A 235 20.81 -1.27 8.65
C ASN A 235 21.16 -2.67 9.19
N GLY A 236 21.84 -3.52 8.43
CA GLY A 236 22.21 -4.89 8.84
C GLY A 236 21.05 -5.90 8.82
N ARG A 237 19.90 -5.53 8.27
CA ARG A 237 18.69 -6.37 8.17
C ARG A 237 18.59 -7.05 6.80
N GLY A 238 19.71 -7.57 6.32
CA GLY A 238 19.78 -8.28 5.03
C GLY A 238 18.89 -9.54 4.99
N TYR A 239 18.75 -10.21 6.13
CA TYR A 239 17.99 -11.45 6.24
C TYR A 239 16.47 -11.26 6.09
N SER A 240 15.92 -10.07 6.40
CA SER A 240 14.47 -9.79 6.32
C SER A 240 14.00 -9.40 4.91
N ILE A 241 14.94 -9.10 4.01
CA ILE A 241 14.65 -8.59 2.66
C ILE A 241 13.65 -9.46 1.89
N PRO A 242 13.78 -10.81 1.84
CA PRO A 242 12.83 -11.63 1.10
C PRO A 242 11.37 -11.41 1.53
N MET A 243 11.15 -11.10 2.81
CA MET A 243 9.81 -10.83 3.38
C MET A 243 9.37 -9.38 3.09
N ASP A 244 10.31 -8.44 3.16
CA ASP A 244 10.06 -7.00 2.98
C ASP A 244 9.82 -6.60 1.52
N VAL A 245 10.44 -7.29 0.55
CA VAL A 245 10.32 -6.98 -0.89
C VAL A 245 9.61 -8.07 -1.68
N GLY A 246 9.24 -9.20 -1.09
CA GLY A 246 8.53 -10.28 -1.78
C GLY A 246 7.25 -9.81 -2.51
N LEU A 247 6.90 -10.47 -3.61
CA LEU A 247 5.63 -10.22 -4.30
C LEU A 247 4.44 -10.50 -3.37
N GLU A 248 4.47 -11.66 -2.71
CA GLU A 248 3.49 -12.09 -1.71
C GLU A 248 4.21 -12.50 -0.41
N VAL A 249 3.57 -12.29 0.73
CA VAL A 249 4.02 -12.72 2.05
C VAL A 249 2.90 -13.55 2.67
N ASP A 250 2.97 -14.88 2.48
CA ASP A 250 1.92 -15.86 2.85
C ASP A 250 2.13 -16.42 4.27
N SER A 251 3.37 -16.47 4.76
CA SER A 251 3.72 -17.21 5.99
C SER A 251 3.75 -16.41 7.28
N CYS A 252 3.58 -15.08 7.23
CA CYS A 252 3.70 -14.24 8.42
C CYS A 252 2.40 -14.10 9.22
N PHE A 253 1.24 -14.22 8.58
CA PHE A 253 -0.07 -13.99 9.19
C PHE A 253 -1.01 -15.15 8.82
N LYS A 254 -1.72 -15.70 9.81
CA LYS A 254 -2.56 -16.90 9.61
C LYS A 254 -3.70 -16.70 8.62
N ASP A 255 -4.26 -15.48 8.57
CA ASP A 255 -5.55 -15.25 7.89
C ASP A 255 -5.48 -14.23 6.75
N VAL A 256 -4.37 -13.48 6.60
CA VAL A 256 -4.27 -12.38 5.63
C VAL A 256 -2.93 -12.40 4.90
N VAL A 257 -2.97 -12.37 3.57
CA VAL A 257 -1.76 -12.37 2.74
C VAL A 257 -1.43 -10.97 2.24
N LEU A 258 -0.19 -10.52 2.48
CA LEU A 258 0.29 -9.25 1.94
C LEU A 258 0.75 -9.42 0.49
N LEU A 259 0.26 -8.58 -0.42
CA LEU A 259 0.65 -8.58 -1.82
C LEU A 259 1.14 -7.20 -2.28
N ARG A 260 2.17 -7.21 -3.15
CA ARG A 260 2.77 -6.01 -3.76
C ARG A 260 2.59 -6.04 -5.28
N PRO A 261 1.40 -5.77 -5.81
CA PRO A 261 1.13 -5.91 -7.25
C PRO A 261 1.93 -4.94 -8.13
N MET A 262 2.37 -3.81 -7.55
CA MET A 262 3.14 -2.77 -8.25
C MET A 262 4.66 -3.05 -8.30
N LYS A 263 5.12 -4.23 -7.85
CA LYS A 263 6.55 -4.56 -7.64
C LYS A 263 7.45 -4.34 -8.85
N ASP A 264 6.98 -4.62 -10.05
CA ASP A 264 7.78 -4.55 -11.29
C ASP A 264 7.55 -3.25 -12.07
N MET A 265 7.01 -2.23 -11.41
CA MET A 265 6.61 -0.95 -12.02
C MET A 265 7.45 0.18 -11.43
N LEU A 266 8.02 1.03 -12.29
CA LEU A 266 8.87 2.15 -11.88
C LEU A 266 8.03 3.36 -11.46
N ALA A 267 8.55 4.18 -10.55
CA ALA A 267 7.89 5.42 -10.14
C ALA A 267 7.60 6.36 -11.33
N LYS A 268 8.53 6.44 -12.30
CA LYS A 268 8.33 7.22 -13.54
C LYS A 268 7.15 6.69 -14.37
N GLU A 269 6.99 5.36 -14.46
CA GLU A 269 5.88 4.77 -15.20
C GLU A 269 4.55 5.12 -14.52
N MET A 270 4.49 5.05 -13.19
CA MET A 270 3.28 5.42 -12.44
C MET A 270 2.89 6.89 -12.61
N GLY A 271 3.86 7.80 -12.56
CA GLY A 271 3.62 9.22 -12.80
C GLY A 271 3.08 9.50 -14.20
N MET A 272 3.63 8.83 -15.22
CA MET A 272 3.13 8.95 -16.60
C MET A 272 1.73 8.36 -16.75
N TYR A 273 1.47 7.20 -16.14
CA TYR A 273 0.16 6.56 -16.14
C TYR A 273 -0.91 7.46 -15.53
N ASN A 274 -0.65 8.00 -14.34
CA ASN A 274 -1.59 8.89 -13.66
C ASN A 274 -1.87 10.15 -14.47
N ARG A 275 -0.86 10.71 -15.15
CA ARG A 275 -1.05 11.88 -16.03
C ARG A 275 -1.97 11.55 -17.20
N LEU A 276 -1.74 10.43 -17.87
CA LEU A 276 -2.57 9.99 -19.00
C LEU A 276 -4.02 9.72 -18.57
N HIS A 277 -4.20 9.14 -17.38
CA HIS A 277 -5.52 8.89 -16.83
C HIS A 277 -6.24 10.15 -16.36
N ALA A 278 -5.52 11.11 -15.77
CA ALA A 278 -6.09 12.40 -15.41
C ALA A 278 -6.63 13.13 -16.66
N GLN A 279 -5.83 13.15 -17.74
CA GLN A 279 -6.20 13.80 -19.01
C GLN A 279 -7.32 13.10 -19.80
N SER A 280 -7.65 11.85 -19.47
CA SER A 280 -8.74 11.13 -20.16
C SER A 280 -10.11 11.36 -19.50
N ASN A 281 -10.13 11.98 -18.32
CA ASN A 281 -11.31 12.23 -17.51
C ASN A 281 -11.69 13.72 -17.42
N ASP A 282 -10.96 14.59 -18.13
CA ASP A 282 -11.30 15.99 -18.43
C ASP A 282 -11.83 16.06 -19.87
#